data_AF-A0A6B3FLU4-F1
#
_entry.id   AF-A0A6B3FLU4-F1
#
_cell.length_a   1.000
_cell.length_b   1.000
_cell.length_c   1.000
_cell.angle_alpha   90.00
_cell.angle_beta   90.00
_cell.angle_gamma   90.00
#
_symmetry.space_group_name_H-M   'P 1'
#
loop_
_entity.id
_entity.type
_entity.pdbx_description
1 polymer ?
#
loop_
_entity_poly.entity_id
_entity_poly.type
_entity_poly.pdbx_seq_one_letter_code
_entity_poly.pdbx_strand_id
1 'polypeptide(L)'
;TGEPDGPPTLPPFGLADSIAALATAYAVMAALAGREKTGEGQVVDLAIIEPILTVLGPQPLWYDQLGYVQPRTGNRSRNNAPRNTYRTADGHWVAVSTSAQSVAERVMRLVGRPDLIDEPWFGA
;
A
#
# COMPACT_ATOMS: atom_id res chain seq x y z
N THR A 1 -9.77 5.16 -1.77
CA THR A 1 -9.81 4.16 -0.67
C THR A 1 -11.24 3.93 -0.21
N GLY A 2 -11.53 2.79 0.41
CA GLY A 2 -12.88 2.39 0.88
C GLY A 2 -13.35 1.05 0.32
N GLU A 3 -14.58 0.66 0.65
CA GLU A 3 -15.25 -0.51 0.07
C GLU A 3 -15.61 -0.28 -1.42
N PRO A 4 -15.75 -1.33 -2.25
CA PRO A 4 -16.08 -1.20 -3.67
C PRO A 4 -17.32 -0.35 -3.92
N ASP A 5 -18.43 -0.71 -3.27
CA ASP A 5 -19.76 -0.12 -3.48
C ASP A 5 -20.08 1.01 -2.49
N GLY A 6 -19.14 1.34 -1.59
CA GLY A 6 -19.28 2.43 -0.62
C GLY A 6 -18.87 3.79 -1.19
N PRO A 7 -19.10 4.91 -0.48
CA PRO A 7 -18.51 6.19 -0.84
C PRO A 7 -16.97 6.17 -0.69
N PRO A 8 -16.24 7.11 -1.34
CA PRO A 8 -14.80 7.27 -1.07
C PRO A 8 -14.56 7.55 0.42
N THR A 9 -13.55 6.90 0.99
CA THR A 9 -13.20 7.06 2.41
C THR A 9 -11.90 7.84 2.53
N LEU A 10 -11.92 8.94 3.29
CA LEU A 10 -10.70 9.67 3.64
C LEU A 10 -9.80 8.83 4.58
N PRO A 11 -8.47 8.98 4.51
CA PRO A 11 -7.59 8.43 5.55
C PRO A 11 -7.96 8.97 6.93
N PRO A 12 -7.79 8.21 8.02
CA PRO A 12 -8.20 8.63 9.36
C PRO A 12 -7.25 9.66 10.01
N PHE A 13 -6.22 10.10 9.29
CA PHE A 13 -5.25 11.11 9.71
C PHE A 13 -4.77 11.91 8.50
N GLY A 14 -4.00 12.98 8.73
CA GLY A 14 -3.35 13.78 7.67
C GLY A 14 -2.27 12.98 6.95
N LEU A 15 -2.68 12.04 6.11
CA LEU A 15 -1.79 11.11 5.39
C LEU A 15 -0.85 11.88 4.45
N ALA A 16 -1.42 12.76 3.63
CA ALA A 16 -0.65 13.58 2.70
C ALA A 16 0.29 14.53 3.46
N ASP A 17 -0.17 15.14 4.55
CA ASP A 17 0.64 16.03 5.38
C ASP A 17 1.83 15.28 6.00
N SER A 18 1.59 14.07 6.52
CA SER A 18 2.63 13.25 7.16
C SER A 18 3.70 12.80 6.15
N ILE A 19 3.27 12.40 4.95
CA ILE A 19 4.17 12.02 3.87
C ILE A 19 4.98 13.23 3.37
N ALA A 20 4.32 14.38 3.19
CA ALA A 20 5.00 15.61 2.80
C ALA A 20 6.00 16.08 3.86
N ALA A 21 5.65 16.00 5.15
CA ALA A 21 6.58 16.34 6.24
C ALA A 21 7.86 15.50 6.18
N LEU A 22 7.74 14.19 5.96
CA LEU A 22 8.91 13.30 5.83
C LEU A 22 9.71 13.58 4.56
N ALA A 23 9.05 13.80 3.42
CA ALA A 23 9.71 14.13 2.16
C ALA A 23 10.46 15.47 2.26
N THR A 24 9.85 16.50 2.85
CA THR A 24 10.48 17.80 3.09
C THR A 24 11.65 17.68 4.05
N ALA A 25 11.52 16.92 5.15
CA ALA A 25 12.62 16.70 6.07
C ALA A 25 13.81 16.04 5.37
N TYR A 26 13.56 15.04 4.52
CA TYR A 26 14.61 14.42 3.69
C TYR A 26 15.24 15.41 2.70
N ALA A 27 14.43 16.22 2.01
CA ALA A 27 14.92 17.24 1.08
C ALA A 27 15.79 18.30 1.79
N VAL A 28 15.42 18.71 3.01
CA VAL A 28 16.22 19.62 3.85
C VAL A 28 17.55 18.97 4.26
N MET A 29 17.55 17.70 4.66
CA MET A 29 18.79 16.99 4.97
C MET A 29 19.72 16.88 3.75
N ALA A 30 19.16 16.57 2.58
CA ALA A 30 19.90 16.54 1.32
C ALA A 30 20.46 17.93 0.96
N ALA A 31 19.68 18.98 1.18
CA ALA A 31 20.11 20.36 0.97
C ALA A 31 21.28 20.77 1.87
N LEU A 32 21.23 20.38 3.15
CA LEU A 32 22.31 20.60 4.11
C LEU A 32 23.59 19.85 3.71
N ALA A 33 23.47 18.57 3.32
CA ALA A 33 24.61 17.78 2.82
C ALA A 33 25.20 18.36 1.52
N GLY A 34 24.35 18.94 0.66
CA GLY A 34 24.80 19.68 -0.53
C GLY A 34 25.62 20.92 -0.14
N ARG A 35 25.10 21.71 0.81
CA ARG A 35 25.77 22.92 1.33
C ARG A 35 27.15 22.61 1.92
N GLU A 36 27.35 21.48 2.58
CA GLU A 36 28.67 21.09 3.09
C GLU A 36 29.73 20.97 1.98
N LYS A 37 29.32 20.64 0.75
CA LYS A 37 30.22 20.50 -0.40
C LYS A 37 30.37 21.79 -1.20
N THR A 38 29.30 22.56 -1.33
CA THR A 38 29.27 23.75 -2.20
C THR A 38 29.48 25.06 -1.47
N GLY A 39 29.22 25.11 -0.15
CA GLY A 39 29.17 26.34 0.64
C GLY A 39 27.87 27.14 0.47
N GLU A 40 26.96 26.73 -0.41
CA GLU A 40 25.74 27.47 -0.77
C GLU A 40 24.47 26.74 -0.30
N GLY A 41 23.47 27.52 0.12
CA GLY A 41 22.13 27.01 0.40
C GLY A 41 21.33 26.75 -0.88
N GLN A 42 20.11 26.23 -0.71
CA GLN A 42 19.17 26.00 -1.81
C GLN A 42 17.72 26.17 -1.34
N VAL A 43 16.82 26.42 -2.29
CA VAL A 43 15.37 26.48 -2.05
C VAL A 43 14.79 25.08 -2.22
N VAL A 44 14.03 24.62 -1.21
CA VAL A 44 13.21 23.41 -1.30
C VAL A 44 11.78 23.86 -1.56
N ASP A 45 11.34 23.74 -2.81
CA ASP A 45 9.94 23.90 -3.20
C ASP A 45 9.30 22.51 -3.27
N LEU A 46 8.24 22.30 -2.49
CA LEU A 46 7.56 21.01 -2.40
C LEU A 46 6.07 21.23 -2.31
N ALA A 47 5.33 20.62 -3.24
CA ALA A 47 3.89 20.57 -3.18
C ALA A 47 3.45 19.25 -2.52
N ILE A 48 2.49 19.33 -1.58
CA ILE A 48 1.98 18.16 -0.84
C ILE A 48 1.49 17.01 -1.75
N ILE A 49 1.08 17.34 -2.98
CA ILE A 49 0.60 16.37 -3.97
C ILE A 49 1.72 15.49 -4.56
N GLU A 50 2.95 16.00 -4.64
CA GLU A 50 4.07 15.30 -5.28
C GLU A 50 4.51 14.04 -4.52
N PRO A 51 4.75 14.08 -3.19
CA PRO A 51 5.19 12.89 -2.47
C PRO A 51 4.04 11.89 -2.27
N ILE A 52 2.78 12.34 -2.14
CA ILE A 52 1.64 11.41 -2.06
C ILE A 52 1.43 10.66 -3.38
N LEU A 53 1.64 11.29 -4.54
CA LEU A 53 1.59 10.61 -5.85
C LEU A 53 2.65 9.51 -5.96
N THR A 54 3.85 9.74 -5.39
CA THR A 54 4.91 8.73 -5.34
C THR A 54 4.47 7.48 -4.55
N VAL A 55 3.73 7.68 -3.45
CA VAL A 55 3.21 6.59 -2.61
C VAL A 55 2.09 5.78 -3.28
N LEU A 56 1.36 6.35 -4.25
CA LEU A 56 0.35 5.61 -5.02
C LEU A 56 0.93 4.46 -5.87
N GLY A 57 2.25 4.48 -6.11
CA GLY A 57 2.95 3.45 -6.86
C GLY A 57 2.51 3.42 -8.33
N PRO A 58 2.06 2.28 -8.87
CA PRO A 58 1.79 2.13 -10.30
C PRO A 58 0.47 2.76 -10.77
N GLN A 59 -0.37 3.28 -9.88
CA GLN A 59 -1.71 3.75 -10.27
C GLN A 59 -1.69 4.89 -11.30
N PRO A 60 -0.85 5.94 -11.17
CA PRO A 60 -0.76 6.98 -12.20
C PRO A 60 -0.33 6.39 -13.56
N LEU A 61 0.63 5.46 -13.55
CA LEU A 61 1.12 4.80 -14.76
C LEU A 61 0.03 3.97 -15.44
N TRP A 62 -0.77 3.20 -14.69
CA TRP A 62 -1.86 2.42 -15.26
C TRP A 62 -2.94 3.30 -15.88
N TYR A 63 -3.25 4.44 -15.26
CA TYR A 63 -4.19 5.39 -15.84
C TYR A 63 -3.64 5.98 -17.14
N ASP A 64 -2.40 6.47 -17.10
CA ASP A 64 -1.74 7.12 -18.24
C ASP A 64 -1.57 6.17 -19.44
N GLN A 65 -1.12 4.94 -19.19
CA GLN A 65 -0.77 4.00 -20.27
C GLN A 65 -1.95 3.12 -20.73
N LEU A 66 -2.91 2.83 -19.85
CA LEU A 66 -3.99 1.87 -20.12
C LEU A 66 -5.39 2.46 -19.98
N GLY A 67 -5.53 3.71 -19.53
CA GLY A 67 -6.83 4.28 -19.12
C GLY A 67 -7.46 3.57 -17.92
N TYR A 68 -6.69 2.71 -17.23
CA TYR A 68 -7.22 1.88 -16.16
C TYR A 68 -7.26 2.65 -14.84
N VAL A 69 -8.47 2.83 -14.33
CA VAL A 69 -8.70 3.39 -12.99
C VAL A 69 -8.87 2.24 -12.02
N GLN A 70 -7.92 2.07 -11.08
CA GLN A 70 -8.04 1.01 -10.07
C GLN A 70 -9.29 1.24 -9.21
N PRO A 71 -10.21 0.25 -9.12
CA PRO A 71 -11.38 0.36 -8.25
C PRO A 71 -10.98 0.25 -6.78
N ARG A 72 -11.85 0.73 -5.90
CA ARG A 72 -11.75 0.46 -4.46
C ARG A 72 -11.97 -1.03 -4.19
N THR A 73 -11.18 -1.62 -3.29
CA THR A 73 -11.22 -3.06 -2.98
C THR A 73 -11.43 -3.39 -1.51
N GLY A 74 -11.73 -2.39 -0.67
CA GLY A 74 -11.74 -2.55 0.78
C GLY A 74 -10.39 -2.99 1.31
N ASN A 75 -10.39 -3.90 2.29
CA ASN A 75 -9.17 -4.47 2.87
C ASN A 75 -8.52 -5.57 2.02
N ARG A 76 -9.20 -6.06 0.97
CA ARG A 76 -8.72 -7.16 0.14
C ARG A 76 -7.63 -6.68 -0.82
N SER A 77 -6.51 -7.39 -0.82
CA SER A 77 -5.48 -7.22 -1.85
C SER A 77 -5.81 -8.07 -3.08
N ARG A 78 -5.53 -7.53 -4.27
CA ARG A 78 -5.65 -8.25 -5.54
C ARG A 78 -4.35 -8.92 -6.00
N ASN A 79 -3.24 -8.66 -5.31
CA ASN A 79 -1.91 -9.12 -5.75
C ASN A 79 -1.55 -10.49 -5.17
N ASN A 80 -2.13 -10.86 -4.03
CA ASN A 80 -1.84 -12.10 -3.33
C ASN A 80 -3.07 -12.55 -2.52
N ALA A 81 -3.19 -13.84 -2.24
CA ALA A 81 -4.22 -14.41 -1.40
C ALA A 81 -3.67 -15.52 -0.50
N PRO A 82 -4.23 -15.73 0.72
CA PRO A 82 -5.17 -14.84 1.42
C PRO A 82 -4.51 -13.54 1.92
N ARG A 83 -5.06 -12.39 1.52
CA ARG A 83 -4.62 -11.08 2.01
C ARG A 83 -5.80 -10.14 2.21
N ASN A 84 -6.31 -10.11 3.44
CA ASN A 84 -7.51 -9.36 3.84
C ASN A 84 -7.62 -9.29 5.38
N THR A 85 -8.63 -8.59 5.89
CA THR A 85 -9.10 -8.75 7.27
C THR A 85 -10.23 -9.78 7.34
N TYR A 86 -10.17 -10.65 8.36
CA TYR A 86 -11.15 -11.71 8.59
C TYR A 86 -11.70 -11.59 10.00
N ARG A 87 -13.01 -11.79 10.16
CA ARG A 87 -13.67 -11.78 11.46
C ARG A 87 -13.46 -13.12 12.16
N THR A 88 -13.04 -13.08 13.41
CA THR A 88 -12.85 -14.26 14.27
C THR A 88 -14.15 -14.67 14.96
N ALA A 89 -14.18 -15.89 15.53
CA ALA A 89 -15.38 -16.42 16.18
C ALA A 89 -15.84 -15.61 17.40
N ASP A 90 -14.91 -14.93 18.08
CA ASP A 90 -15.15 -14.04 19.21
C ASP A 90 -15.46 -12.59 18.79
N GLY A 91 -15.65 -12.34 17.49
CA GLY A 91 -16.10 -11.05 16.96
C GLY A 91 -14.99 -10.02 16.73
N HIS A 92 -13.74 -10.34 17.02
CA HIS A 92 -12.57 -9.52 16.69
C HIS A 92 -12.18 -9.64 15.20
N TRP A 93 -11.19 -8.85 14.79
CA TRP A 93 -10.67 -8.84 13.42
C TRP A 93 -9.19 -9.18 13.39
N VAL A 94 -8.80 -10.07 12.47
CA VAL A 94 -7.40 -10.41 12.22
C VAL A 94 -7.05 -10.05 10.79
N ALA A 95 -5.96 -9.32 10.61
CA ALA A 95 -5.36 -9.09 9.31
C ALA A 95 -4.47 -10.27 8.95
N VAL A 96 -4.75 -10.92 7.82
CA VAL A 96 -3.91 -11.97 7.24
C VAL A 96 -3.27 -11.41 5.99
N SER A 97 -1.97 -11.60 5.84
CA SER A 97 -1.23 -11.14 4.66
C SER A 97 -0.23 -12.20 4.24
N THR A 98 -0.54 -12.89 3.14
CA THR A 98 0.41 -13.78 2.47
C THR A 98 1.09 -13.04 1.33
N SER A 99 2.41 -13.18 1.24
CA SER A 99 3.24 -12.52 0.23
C SER A 99 3.85 -13.50 -0.79
N ALA A 100 3.67 -14.81 -0.55
CA ALA A 100 4.19 -15.88 -1.40
C ALA A 100 3.35 -17.15 -1.25
N GLN A 101 3.42 -18.03 -2.25
CA GLN A 101 2.68 -19.29 -2.30
C GLN A 101 2.92 -20.16 -1.06
N SER A 102 4.18 -20.32 -0.65
CA SER A 102 4.54 -21.11 0.54
C SER A 102 3.96 -20.55 1.84
N VAL A 103 3.69 -19.24 1.92
CA VAL A 103 3.01 -18.63 3.06
C VAL A 103 1.51 -18.96 2.99
N ALA A 104 0.90 -18.85 1.81
CA ALA A 104 -0.50 -19.21 1.59
C ALA A 104 -0.79 -20.67 1.94
N GLU A 105 0.05 -21.60 1.50
CA GLU A 105 -0.08 -23.01 1.85
C GLU A 105 0.01 -23.26 3.37
N ARG A 106 0.96 -22.62 4.06
CA ARG A 106 1.08 -22.73 5.52
C ARG A 106 -0.18 -22.20 6.22
N VAL A 107 -0.77 -21.12 5.72
CA VAL A 107 -2.05 -20.61 6.23
C VAL A 107 -3.17 -21.62 6.00
N MET A 108 -3.27 -22.23 4.80
CA MET A 108 -4.30 -23.24 4.52
C MET A 108 -4.17 -24.47 5.43
N ARG A 109 -2.95 -24.95 5.68
CA ARG A 109 -2.70 -26.02 6.67
C ARG A 109 -3.13 -25.59 8.07
N LEU A 110 -2.79 -24.35 8.49
CA LEU A 110 -3.12 -23.82 9.81
C LEU A 110 -4.63 -23.73 10.05
N VAL A 111 -5.42 -23.32 9.05
CA VAL A 111 -6.88 -23.20 9.17
C VAL A 111 -7.62 -24.52 8.91
N GLY A 112 -6.90 -25.64 8.85
CA GLY A 112 -7.47 -26.97 8.68
C GLY A 112 -8.04 -27.22 7.27
N ARG A 113 -7.55 -26.49 6.26
CA ARG A 113 -7.94 -26.66 4.85
C ARG A 113 -6.75 -26.98 3.93
N PRO A 114 -5.91 -27.98 4.26
CA PRO A 114 -4.80 -28.37 3.40
C PRO A 114 -5.27 -28.89 2.03
N ASP A 115 -6.51 -29.39 1.95
CA ASP A 115 -7.16 -29.84 0.71
C ASP A 115 -7.21 -28.76 -0.37
N LEU A 116 -7.32 -27.48 0.03
CA LEU A 116 -7.33 -26.36 -0.91
C LEU A 116 -5.99 -26.14 -1.61
N ILE A 117 -4.88 -26.66 -1.06
CA ILE A 117 -3.55 -26.47 -1.64
C ILE A 117 -3.39 -27.25 -2.94
N ASP A 118 -4.04 -28.41 -3.02
CA ASP A 118 -3.95 -29.34 -4.15
C ASP A 118 -4.92 -28.95 -5.29
N GLU A 119 -5.77 -27.95 -5.07
CA GLU A 119 -6.71 -27.46 -6.06
C GLU A 119 -5.99 -26.77 -7.24
N PRO A 120 -6.39 -27.02 -8.50
CA PRO A 120 -5.72 -26.46 -9.68
C PRO A 120 -5.63 -24.93 -9.69
N TRP A 121 -6.57 -24.24 -9.04
CA TRP A 121 -6.61 -22.77 -8.97
C TRP A 121 -5.73 -22.18 -7.87
N PHE A 122 -5.19 -22.98 -6.95
CA PHE A 122 -4.47 -22.48 -5.77
C PHE A 122 -3.00 -22.13 -6.06
N GLY A 123 -2.35 -22.87 -6.97
CA GLY A 123 -0.93 -22.70 -7.32
C GLY A 123 -0.63 -21.72 -8.45
N ALA A 124 -1.66 -21.11 -9.04
CA ALA A 124 -1.57 -20.25 -10.22
C ALA A 124 -1.38 -18.77 -9.87
#